data_AF-A0AAN9QRA0-F1
#
_entry.id   AF-A0AAN9QRA0-F1
#
_cell.length_a   1.000
_cell.length_b   1.000
_cell.length_c   1.000
_cell.angle_alpha   90.00
_cell.angle_beta   90.00
_cell.angle_gamma   90.00
#
_symmetry.space_group_name_H-M   'P 1'
#
loop_
_entity.id
_entity.type
_entity.pdbx_description
1 polymer ?
#
loop_
_entity_poly.entity_id
_entity_poly.type
_entity_poly.pdbx_seq_one_letter_code
_entity_poly.pdbx_strand_id
1 'polypeptide(L)'
;MEDQKRNLAISRFKDSILFRLRAFNPSFSINSAHSSFIHQRLQHLFHSFKTPTHPPYALMIKRALMELKEENGSSEETISDYIRREYEDLPWAHVRILHIHLGKLCLDGDLAFTDTGRYVLLVNSDHENHQLGLVTSGETDLIVMLYYTAVRVS
;
A
#
# COMPACT_ATOMS: atom_id res chain seq x y z
N MET A 1 17.32 14.66 19.44
CA MET A 1 17.72 13.23 19.46
C MET A 1 17.15 12.46 18.27
N GLU A 2 15.88 12.69 17.89
CA GLU A 2 15.24 12.02 16.75
C GLU A 2 15.88 12.36 15.40
N ASP A 3 16.27 13.62 15.17
CA ASP A 3 16.95 14.03 13.94
C ASP A 3 18.28 13.31 13.71
N GLN A 4 19.05 13.09 14.79
CA GLN A 4 20.32 12.37 14.72
C GLN A 4 20.12 10.89 14.38
N LYS A 5 19.11 10.24 14.99
CA LYS A 5 18.74 8.85 14.67
C LYS A 5 18.27 8.72 13.22
N ARG A 6 17.48 9.67 12.73
CA ARG A 6 17.02 9.73 11.33
C ARG A 6 18.19 9.88 10.35
N ASN A 7 19.08 10.84 10.60
CA ASN A 7 20.26 11.05 9.74
C ASN A 7 21.16 9.82 9.68
N LEU A 8 21.35 9.14 10.82
CA LEU A 8 22.08 7.89 10.88
C LEU A 8 21.40 6.79 10.05
N ALA A 9 20.08 6.63 10.16
CA ALA A 9 19.33 5.65 9.37
C ALA A 9 19.45 5.91 7.86
N ILE A 10 19.35 7.18 7.44
CA ILE A 10 19.53 7.59 6.03
C ILE A 10 20.93 7.25 5.54
N SER A 11 21.97 7.51 6.34
CA SER A 11 23.36 7.18 5.95
C SER A 11 23.54 5.68 5.79
N ARG A 12 23.08 4.87 6.76
CA ARG A 12 23.21 3.40 6.68
C ARG A 12 22.46 2.83 5.47
N PHE A 13 21.28 3.37 5.16
CA PHE A 13 20.54 2.97 3.98
C PHE A 13 21.28 3.32 2.68
N LYS A 14 21.78 4.56 2.56
CA LYS A 14 22.60 5.00 1.43
C LYS A 14 23.79 4.06 1.21
N ASP A 15 24.51 3.72 2.27
CA ASP A 15 25.69 2.86 2.20
C ASP A 15 25.33 1.43 1.75
N SER A 16 24.18 0.91 2.22
CA SER A 16 23.66 -0.40 1.79
C SER A 16 23.26 -0.43 0.32
N ILE A 17 22.60 0.63 -0.18
CA ILE A 17 22.25 0.75 -1.60
C ILE A 17 23.52 0.85 -2.46
N LEU A 18 24.48 1.68 -2.05
CA LEU A 18 25.74 1.85 -2.73
C LEU A 18 26.54 0.53 -2.81
N PHE A 19 26.55 -0.24 -1.72
CA PHE A 19 27.17 -1.56 -1.68
C PHE A 19 26.54 -2.52 -2.71
N ARG A 20 25.20 -2.60 -2.75
CA ARG A 20 24.48 -3.46 -3.71
C ARG A 20 24.69 -3.04 -5.17
N LEU A 21 24.67 -1.74 -5.45
CA LEU A 21 24.89 -1.22 -6.82
C LEU A 21 26.29 -1.56 -7.34
N ARG A 22 27.33 -1.40 -6.49
CA ARG A 22 28.70 -1.78 -6.85
C ARG A 22 28.87 -3.28 -7.06
N ALA A 23 28.19 -4.10 -6.25
CA ALA A 23 28.22 -5.55 -6.41
C ALA A 23 27.54 -6.01 -7.71
N PHE A 24 26.48 -5.31 -8.13
CA PHE A 24 25.75 -5.62 -9.36
C PHE A 24 26.52 -5.20 -10.62
N ASN A 25 27.20 -4.05 -10.60
CA ASN A 25 28.02 -3.61 -11.72
C ASN A 25 29.33 -2.95 -11.21
N PRO A 26 30.45 -3.68 -11.19
CA PRO A 26 31.74 -3.18 -10.70
C PRO A 26 32.28 -2.00 -11.52
N SER A 27 31.86 -1.90 -12.78
CA SER A 27 32.20 -0.83 -13.72
C SER A 27 31.40 0.45 -13.48
N PHE A 28 30.35 0.38 -12.64
CA PHE A 28 29.50 1.53 -12.33
C PHE A 28 30.25 2.49 -11.40
N SER A 29 30.90 3.49 -12.01
CA SER A 29 31.60 4.56 -11.30
C SER A 29 30.60 5.53 -10.68
N ILE A 30 30.19 5.25 -9.44
CA ILE A 30 29.45 6.21 -8.63
C ILE A 30 30.44 7.28 -8.17
N ASN A 31 30.57 8.34 -8.98
CA ASN A 31 31.38 9.50 -8.64
C ASN A 31 30.77 10.26 -7.43
N SER A 32 31.56 11.16 -6.83
CA SER A 32 31.18 11.95 -5.66
C SER A 32 29.88 12.75 -5.87
N ALA A 33 29.62 13.23 -7.08
CA ALA A 33 28.41 14.00 -7.42
C ALA A 33 27.14 13.15 -7.43
N HIS A 34 27.22 11.87 -7.82
CA HIS A 34 26.07 10.97 -7.71
C HIS A 34 25.74 10.61 -6.25
N SER A 35 26.77 10.54 -5.40
CA SER A 35 26.58 10.27 -3.97
C SER A 35 25.85 11.42 -3.26
N SER A 36 26.19 12.67 -3.56
CA SER A 36 25.48 13.84 -3.01
C SER A 36 24.05 13.92 -3.51
N PHE A 37 23.81 13.63 -4.79
CA PHE A 37 22.46 13.58 -5.36
C PHE A 37 21.61 12.49 -4.70
N ILE A 38 22.14 11.27 -4.56
CA ILE A 38 21.45 10.18 -3.85
C ILE A 38 21.16 10.62 -2.41
N HIS A 39 22.13 11.17 -1.70
CA HIS A 39 21.93 11.62 -0.33
C HIS A 39 20.84 12.69 -0.22
N GLN A 40 20.84 13.69 -1.09
CA GLN A 40 19.82 14.75 -1.14
C GLN A 40 18.44 14.18 -1.48
N ARG A 41 18.36 13.26 -2.44
CA ARG A 41 17.11 12.57 -2.79
C ARG A 41 16.58 11.74 -1.64
N LEU A 42 17.45 10.98 -0.96
CA LEU A 42 17.07 10.21 0.22
C LEU A 42 16.60 11.16 1.33
N GLN A 43 17.32 12.23 1.62
CA GLN A 43 16.86 13.23 2.58
C GLN A 43 15.46 13.74 2.22
N HIS A 44 15.20 14.13 0.97
CA HIS A 44 13.87 14.58 0.55
C HIS A 44 12.80 13.49 0.73
N LEU A 45 13.09 12.24 0.35
CA LEU A 45 12.19 11.09 0.52
C LEU A 45 11.95 10.71 1.98
N PHE A 46 12.92 10.97 2.86
CA PHE A 46 12.81 10.62 4.28
C PHE A 46 12.26 11.77 5.15
N HIS A 47 12.35 13.03 4.71
CA HIS A 47 11.67 14.15 5.37
C HIS A 47 10.13 14.08 5.22
N SER A 48 9.62 13.30 4.26
CA SER A 48 8.18 13.03 4.14
C SER A 48 7.67 11.96 5.12
N PHE A 49 8.51 11.33 5.96
CA PHE A 49 8.04 10.51 7.09
C PHE A 49 7.65 11.38 8.30
N LYS A 50 6.96 12.49 8.05
CA LYS A 50 6.16 13.11 9.11
C LYS A 50 4.99 12.19 9.40
N THR A 51 4.52 12.18 10.66
CA THR A 51 3.28 11.49 11.00
C THR A 51 2.21 11.97 10.04
N PRO A 52 1.62 11.09 9.22
CA PRO A 52 0.58 11.50 8.31
C PRO A 52 -0.55 12.17 9.09
N THR A 53 -1.05 13.28 8.55
CA THR A 53 -2.21 14.00 9.11
C THR A 53 -3.51 13.25 8.83
N HIS A 54 -3.48 12.35 7.86
CA HIS A 54 -4.59 11.48 7.49
C HIS A 54 -4.63 10.19 8.34
N PRO A 55 -5.81 9.58 8.53
CA PRO A 55 -5.92 8.29 9.22
C PRO A 55 -5.30 7.15 8.39
N PRO A 56 -5.11 5.95 8.98
CA PRO A 56 -4.66 4.77 8.25
C PRO A 56 -5.52 4.45 7.03
N TYR A 57 -4.91 3.89 5.98
CA TYR A 57 -5.60 3.53 4.73
C TYR A 57 -6.82 2.65 4.95
N ALA A 58 -6.78 1.72 5.91
CA ALA A 58 -7.92 0.88 6.23
C ALA A 58 -9.17 1.70 6.61
N LEU A 59 -9.00 2.74 7.45
CA LEU A 59 -10.11 3.62 7.83
C LEU A 59 -10.55 4.51 6.67
N MET A 60 -9.60 5.03 5.90
CA MET A 60 -9.92 5.85 4.72
C MET A 60 -10.75 5.06 3.69
N ILE A 61 -10.37 3.81 3.42
CA ILE A 61 -11.08 2.92 2.49
C ILE A 61 -12.48 2.60 3.01
N LYS A 62 -12.62 2.19 4.28
CA LYS A 62 -13.92 1.89 4.89
C LYS A 62 -14.85 3.11 4.81
N ARG A 63 -14.33 4.30 5.14
CA ARG A 63 -15.08 5.56 5.03
C ARG A 63 -15.45 5.88 3.58
N ALA A 64 -14.55 5.71 2.62
CA ALA A 64 -14.84 5.91 1.21
C ALA A 64 -16.00 5.02 0.75
N LEU A 65 -15.95 3.72 1.05
CA LEU A 65 -17.01 2.78 0.69
C LEU A 65 -18.36 3.12 1.36
N MET A 66 -18.34 3.53 2.63
CA MET A 66 -19.54 3.96 3.35
C MET A 66 -20.17 5.25 2.83
N GLU A 67 -19.37 6.18 2.30
CA GLU A 67 -19.83 7.49 1.82
C GLU A 67 -20.20 7.46 0.32
N LEU A 68 -19.49 6.65 -0.48
CA LEU A 68 -19.82 6.45 -1.89
C LEU A 68 -21.16 5.73 -2.07
N LYS A 69 -21.51 4.80 -1.16
CA LYS A 69 -22.81 4.08 -1.13
C LYS A 69 -23.25 3.52 -2.48
N GLU A 70 -22.28 3.08 -3.28
CA GLU A 70 -22.56 2.48 -4.58
C GLU A 70 -23.13 1.07 -4.38
N GLU A 71 -24.28 0.78 -4.99
CA GLU A 71 -25.05 -0.46 -4.80
C GLU A 71 -24.23 -1.73 -5.05
N ASN A 72 -23.32 -1.69 -6.04
CA ASN A 72 -22.47 -2.82 -6.44
C ASN A 72 -21.02 -2.67 -5.95
N GLY A 73 -20.79 -1.82 -4.94
CA GLY A 73 -19.45 -1.46 -4.48
C GLY A 73 -18.74 -0.50 -5.42
N SER A 74 -17.53 -0.13 -5.01
CA SER A 74 -16.73 0.92 -5.68
C SER A 74 -15.46 0.39 -6.29
N SER A 75 -15.08 0.96 -7.43
CA SER A 75 -13.80 0.64 -8.07
C SER A 75 -12.64 1.24 -7.28
N GLU A 76 -11.43 0.69 -7.48
CA GLU A 76 -10.21 1.25 -6.88
C GLU A 76 -10.02 2.73 -7.26
N GLU A 77 -10.38 3.11 -8.49
CA GLU A 77 -10.30 4.49 -8.98
C GLU A 77 -11.22 5.43 -8.19
N THR A 78 -12.50 5.06 -8.04
CA THR A 78 -13.48 5.88 -7.30
C THR A 78 -13.09 6.01 -5.83
N ILE A 79 -12.56 4.95 -5.22
CA ILE A 79 -12.04 4.98 -3.85
C ILE A 79 -10.82 5.91 -3.77
N SER A 80 -9.90 5.82 -4.74
CA SER A 80 -8.71 6.67 -4.79
C SER A 80 -9.08 8.14 -4.91
N ASP A 81 -10.03 8.48 -5.78
CA ASP A 81 -10.49 9.85 -5.99
C ASP A 81 -11.19 10.42 -4.76
N TYR A 82 -12.00 9.60 -4.07
CA TYR A 82 -12.57 9.98 -2.79
C TYR A 82 -11.47 10.32 -1.77
N ILE A 83 -10.46 9.44 -1.62
CA ILE A 83 -9.37 9.63 -0.65
C ILE A 83 -8.54 10.89 -0.98
N ARG A 84 -8.22 11.12 -2.25
CA ARG A 84 -7.50 12.33 -2.69
C ARG A 84 -8.25 13.62 -2.40
N ARG A 85 -9.58 13.60 -2.47
CA ARG A 85 -10.43 14.76 -2.21
C ARG A 85 -10.56 15.05 -0.71
N GLU A 86 -10.64 14.01 0.10
CA GLU A 86 -10.95 14.12 1.54
C GLU A 86 -9.70 14.31 2.41
N TYR A 87 -8.54 13.83 1.96
CA TYR A 87 -7.33 13.80 2.78
C TYR A 87 -6.13 14.47 2.08
N GLU A 88 -5.46 15.36 2.81
CA GLU A 88 -4.20 15.97 2.40
C GLU A 88 -2.99 15.09 2.81
N ASP A 89 -1.79 15.51 2.40
CA ASP A 89 -0.51 14.86 2.74
C ASP A 89 -0.43 13.36 2.36
N LEU A 90 -1.18 12.93 1.34
CA LEU A 90 -1.11 11.55 0.86
C LEU A 90 0.29 11.23 0.31
N PRO A 91 0.84 10.04 0.59
CA PRO A 91 2.12 9.62 0.04
C PRO A 91 2.10 9.66 -1.49
N TRP A 92 3.24 10.00 -2.11
CA TRP A 92 3.37 10.01 -3.57
C TRP A 92 2.94 8.69 -4.23
N ALA A 93 3.20 7.55 -3.57
CA ALA A 93 2.81 6.23 -4.03
C ALA A 93 1.37 5.83 -3.64
N HIS A 94 0.47 6.80 -3.42
CA HIS A 94 -0.91 6.59 -2.94
C HIS A 94 -1.63 5.44 -3.65
N VAL A 95 -1.60 5.40 -4.99
CA VAL A 95 -2.29 4.37 -5.78
C VAL A 95 -1.79 2.97 -5.43
N ARG A 96 -0.47 2.76 -5.38
CA ARG A 96 0.11 1.46 -5.04
C ARG A 96 -0.14 1.09 -3.58
N ILE A 97 -0.10 2.05 -2.66
CA ILE A 97 -0.39 1.83 -1.24
C ILE A 97 -1.87 1.43 -1.08
N LEU A 98 -2.78 2.13 -1.75
CA LEU A 98 -4.21 1.82 -1.79
C LEU A 98 -4.44 0.39 -2.26
N HIS A 99 -3.88 0.02 -3.42
CA HIS A 99 -3.98 -1.32 -3.98
C HIS A 99 -3.56 -2.42 -2.98
N ILE A 100 -2.39 -2.24 -2.35
CA ILE A 100 -1.89 -3.17 -1.34
C ILE A 100 -2.84 -3.27 -0.14
N HIS A 101 -3.41 -2.15 0.31
CA HIS A 101 -4.33 -2.15 1.44
C HIS A 101 -5.69 -2.76 1.10
N LEU A 102 -6.21 -2.53 -0.11
CA LEU A 102 -7.45 -3.16 -0.58
C LEU A 102 -7.33 -4.68 -0.56
N GLY A 103 -6.25 -5.23 -1.15
CA GLY A 103 -6.05 -6.67 -1.12
C GLY A 103 -5.84 -7.24 0.28
N LYS A 104 -5.14 -6.52 1.17
CA LYS A 104 -5.03 -6.94 2.58
C LYS A 104 -6.39 -7.02 3.26
N LEU A 105 -7.23 -6.01 3.09
CA LEU A 105 -8.57 -6.02 3.68
C LEU A 105 -9.46 -7.11 3.10
N CYS A 106 -9.28 -7.48 1.82
CA CYS A 106 -9.94 -8.66 1.26
C CYS A 106 -9.45 -9.96 1.93
N LEU A 107 -8.14 -10.11 2.13
CA LEU A 107 -7.56 -11.27 2.83
C LEU A 107 -8.01 -11.36 4.28
N ASP A 108 -8.15 -10.22 4.95
CA ASP A 108 -8.59 -10.13 6.34
C ASP A 108 -10.12 -10.38 6.48
N GLY A 109 -10.86 -10.49 5.37
CA GLY A 109 -12.31 -10.67 5.37
C GLY A 109 -13.10 -9.41 5.72
N ASP A 110 -12.46 -8.24 5.70
CA ASP A 110 -13.09 -6.93 5.91
C ASP A 110 -13.80 -6.43 4.64
N LEU A 111 -13.30 -6.82 3.47
CA LEU A 111 -13.85 -6.47 2.16
C LEU A 111 -14.07 -7.73 1.31
N ALA A 112 -15.00 -7.64 0.36
CA ALA A 112 -15.07 -8.58 -0.76
C ALA A 112 -14.75 -7.88 -2.07
N PHE A 113 -14.04 -8.59 -2.95
CA PHE A 113 -13.79 -8.19 -4.33
C PHE A 113 -14.74 -8.93 -5.25
N THR A 114 -15.55 -8.19 -6.01
CA THR A 114 -16.57 -8.76 -6.89
C THR A 114 -15.97 -9.22 -8.23
N ASP A 115 -16.70 -10.09 -8.93
CA ASP A 115 -16.41 -10.50 -10.30
C ASP A 115 -16.40 -9.33 -11.30
N THR A 116 -17.12 -8.26 -10.97
CA THR A 116 -17.16 -6.98 -11.70
C THR A 116 -15.97 -6.05 -11.40
N GLY A 117 -15.02 -6.46 -10.55
CA GLY A 117 -13.83 -5.69 -10.24
C GLY A 117 -14.05 -4.55 -9.24
N ARG A 118 -15.03 -4.68 -8.35
CA ARG A 118 -15.41 -3.67 -7.36
C ARG A 118 -15.21 -4.18 -5.93
N TYR A 119 -15.09 -3.25 -4.99
CA TYR A 119 -14.91 -3.54 -3.58
C TYR A 119 -16.17 -3.19 -2.78
N VAL A 120 -16.58 -4.11 -1.90
CA VAL A 120 -17.71 -3.93 -0.98
C VAL A 120 -17.28 -4.19 0.46
N LEU A 121 -17.88 -3.46 1.40
CA LEU A 121 -17.64 -3.65 2.83
C LEU A 121 -18.41 -4.87 3.34
N LEU A 122 -17.73 -5.76 4.05
CA LEU A 122 -18.38 -6.85 4.76
C LEU A 122 -18.71 -6.36 6.18
N VAL A 123 -19.99 -6.15 6.47
CA VAL A 123 -20.44 -5.84 7.83
C VAL A 123 -20.46 -7.15 8.59
N ASN A 124 -19.43 -7.40 9.40
CA ASN A 124 -19.46 -8.43 10.43
C ASN A 124 -20.54 -8.00 11.43
N SER A 125 -21.75 -8.48 11.22
CA SER A 125 -22.82 -8.40 12.20
C SER A 125 -22.38 -9.30 13.35
N ASP A 126 -21.93 -8.72 14.46
CA ASP A 126 -21.72 -9.44 15.72
C ASP A 126 -23.07 -9.90 16.29
N HIS A 127 -23.73 -10.82 15.60
CA HIS A 127 -24.85 -11.59 16.10
C HIS A 127 -24.61 -13.04 15.71
N GLU A 128 -24.28 -13.84 16.72
CA GLU A 128 -24.20 -15.30 16.65
C GLU A 128 -25.34 -15.85 15.79
N ASN A 129 -25.04 -16.63 14.75
CA ASN A 129 -25.94 -17.68 14.33
C ASN A 129 -25.19 -18.85 13.71
N HIS A 130 -25.41 -19.97 14.39
CA HIS A 130 -25.18 -21.33 13.99
C HIS A 130 -25.70 -21.57 12.55
N GLN A 131 -24.79 -21.97 11.67
CA GLN A 131 -24.97 -22.99 10.64
C GLN A 131 -26.19 -22.88 9.71
N LEU A 132 -25.96 -22.52 8.44
CA LEU A 132 -26.50 -23.22 7.26
C LEU A 132 -25.63 -22.85 6.06
N GLY A 133 -24.91 -23.83 5.53
CA GLY A 133 -24.02 -23.68 4.38
C GLY A 133 -24.76 -23.67 3.04
N LEU A 134 -24.02 -23.27 1.99
CA LEU A 134 -23.96 -23.82 0.62
C LEU A 134 -23.06 -22.87 -0.21
N VAL A 135 -21.77 -23.20 -0.40
CA VAL A 135 -21.14 -23.68 -1.67
C VAL A 135 -21.12 -22.58 -2.75
N THR A 136 -19.97 -22.04 -3.16
CA THR A 136 -18.98 -22.62 -4.09
C THR A 136 -17.55 -22.07 -3.82
N SER A 137 -16.54 -22.94 -3.62
CA SER A 137 -15.58 -23.42 -4.64
C SER A 137 -14.28 -22.60 -4.75
N GLY A 138 -13.32 -22.89 -3.86
CA GLY A 138 -11.99 -23.44 -4.19
C GLY A 138 -11.03 -22.79 -5.20
N GLU A 139 -11.39 -21.74 -5.95
CA GLU A 139 -10.54 -21.19 -7.02
C GLU A 139 -10.18 -19.71 -6.83
N THR A 140 -10.88 -18.98 -5.96
CA THR A 140 -10.66 -17.54 -5.75
C THR A 140 -9.40 -17.25 -4.91
N ASP A 141 -9.05 -18.12 -3.97
CA ASP A 141 -7.83 -17.97 -3.15
C ASP A 141 -6.54 -18.12 -3.98
N LEU A 142 -6.54 -18.99 -4.98
CA LEU A 142 -5.37 -19.21 -5.83
C LEU A 142 -5.14 -18.04 -6.78
N ILE A 143 -6.19 -17.42 -7.32
CA ILE A 143 -6.05 -16.30 -8.26
C ILE A 143 -5.50 -15.07 -7.54
N VAL A 144 -5.98 -14.77 -6.33
CA VAL A 144 -5.46 -13.65 -5.52
C VAL A 144 -4.00 -13.92 -5.15
N MET A 145 -3.67 -15.13 -4.67
CA MET A 145 -2.29 -15.49 -4.33
C MET A 145 -1.35 -15.46 -5.55
N LEU A 146 -1.80 -15.90 -6.73
CA LEU A 146 -1.01 -15.87 -7.97
C LEU A 146 -0.76 -14.44 -8.47
N TYR A 147 -1.75 -13.54 -8.37
CA TYR A 147 -1.58 -12.13 -8.72
C TYR A 147 -0.51 -11.46 -7.83
N TYR A 148 -0.53 -11.73 -6.52
CA TYR A 148 0.49 -11.20 -5.59
C TYR A 148 1.88 -11.83 -5.78
N THR A 149 1.97 -13.07 -6.25
CA THR A 149 3.26 -13.72 -6.50
C THR A 149 3.92 -13.20 -7.79
N ALA A 150 3.13 -12.93 -8.83
CA ALA A 150 3.62 -12.37 -10.10
C ALA A 150 4.20 -10.95 -9.94
N VAL A 151 3.61 -10.12 -9.07
CA VAL A 151 4.09 -8.75 -8.79
C VAL A 151 5.41 -8.72 -8.00
N ARG A 152 5.86 -9.87 -7.46
CA ARG A 152 7.12 -9.97 -6.70
C ARG A 152 8.33 -10.35 -7.56
N VAL A 153 8.13 -10.63 -8.86
CA VAL A 153 9.19 -11.07 -9.80
C VAL A 153 9.25 -10.18 -11.05
N SER A 154 9.05 -8.87 -10.92
CA SER A 154 9.26 -7.92 -12.03
C SER A 154 9.96 -6.66 -11.55
#